data_AF-A0A2M7EES5-F1
#
_entry.id   AF-A0A2M7EES5-F1
#
_cell.length_a   1.000
_cell.length_b   1.000
_cell.length_c   1.000
_cell.angle_alpha   90.00
_cell.angle_beta   90.00
_cell.angle_gamma   90.00
#
_symmetry.space_group_name_H-M   'P 1'
#
loop_
_entity.id
_entity.type
_entity.pdbx_description
1 polymer ?
#
loop_
_entity_poly.entity_id
_entity_poly.type
_entity_poly.pdbx_seq_one_letter_code
_entity_poly.pdbx_strand_id
1 'polypeptide(L)' 'MCLAVPSKIINIQDLNATVEVYGARRDVSLLLMPEDTKIGDFVLVHAGFA' A
#
# COMPACT_ATOMS: atom_id res chain seq x y z
N MET A 1 -7.07 17.84 7.00
CA MET A 1 -8.21 16.97 6.63
C MET A 1 -7.99 16.56 5.18
N CYS A 2 -7.46 15.36 4.94
CA CYS A 2 -7.16 14.88 3.59
C CYS A 2 -8.09 13.69 3.29
N LEU A 3 -8.60 13.59 2.06
CA LEU A 3 -9.29 12.40 1.59
C LEU A 3 -8.22 11.40 1.13
N ALA A 4 -8.17 10.21 1.73
CA ALA A 4 -7.20 9.20 1.34
C ALA A 4 -7.54 8.67 -0.07
N VAL A 5 -6.51 8.48 -0.90
CA VAL A 5 -6.66 7.93 -2.26
C VAL A 5 -6.21 6.47 -2.23
N PRO A 6 -7.06 5.51 -2.66
CA PRO A 6 -6.70 4.11 -2.74
C PRO A 6 -5.49 3.90 -3.67
N SER A 7 -4.51 3.14 -3.20
CA SER A 7 -3.32 2.77 -3.97
C SER A 7 -3.31 1.25 -4.16
N LYS A 8 -3.01 0.79 -5.37
CA LYS A 8 -2.99 -0.65 -5.70
C LYS A 8 -1.64 -1.26 -5.35
N ILE A 9 -1.62 -2.39 -4.65
CA ILE A 9 -0.40 -3.16 -4.43
C ILE A 9 0.03 -3.80 -5.74
N ILE A 10 1.24 -3.46 -6.19
CA ILE A 10 1.84 -4.00 -7.43
C ILE A 10 3.00 -4.95 -7.16
N ASN A 11 3.55 -4.95 -5.94
CA ASN A 11 4.64 -5.82 -5.51
C ASN A 11 4.65 -5.96 -3.98
N ILE A 12 5.06 -7.12 -3.46
CA ILE A 12 5.23 -7.39 -2.02
C ILE A 12 6.61 -8.01 -1.80
N GLN A 13 7.34 -7.50 -0.81
CA GLN A 13 8.63 -7.99 -0.35
C GLN A 13 8.62 -8.04 1.17
N ASP A 14 8.37 -9.23 1.72
CA ASP A 14 8.21 -9.47 3.15
C ASP A 14 7.18 -8.52 3.80
N LEU A 15 7.63 -7.60 4.66
CA LEU A 15 6.79 -6.62 5.37
C LEU A 15 6.72 -5.26 4.67
N ASN A 16 7.18 -5.18 3.42
CA ASN A 16 7.11 -3.99 2.59
C ASN A 16 6.33 -4.29 1.30
N ALA A 17 5.62 -3.29 0.79
CA ALA A 17 4.93 -3.37 -0.49
C ALA A 17 5.19 -2.11 -1.31
N THR A 18 5.24 -2.29 -2.63
CA THR A 18 5.19 -1.17 -3.56
C THR A 18 3.73 -0.99 -4.01
N VAL A 19 3.19 0.20 -3.80
CA VAL A 19 1.86 0.59 -4.24
C VAL A 19 1.91 1.62 -5.37
N GLU A 20 0.90 1.61 -6.22
CA GLU A 20 0.73 2.55 -7.33
C GLU A 20 -0.59 3.30 -7.25
N VAL A 21 -0.53 4.62 -7.47
CA VAL A 21 -1.69 5.50 -7.55
C VAL A 21 -1.44 6.55 -8.62
N TYR A 22 -2.31 6.61 -9.64
CA TYR A 22 -2.18 7.52 -10.79
C TYR A 22 -0.78 7.54 -11.43
N GLY A 23 -0.11 6.38 -11.51
CA GLY A 23 1.24 6.23 -12.05
C GLY A 23 2.37 6.60 -11.11
N ALA A 24 2.09 7.19 -9.94
CA ALA A 24 3.07 7.40 -8.88
C ALA A 24 3.24 6.10 -8.07
N ARG A 25 4.50 5.74 -7.79
CA ARG A 25 4.85 4.55 -7.00
C ARG A 25 5.45 4.94 -5.66
N ARG A 26 5.09 4.19 -4.61
CA ARG A 26 5.59 4.38 -3.25
C ARG A 26 5.79 3.04 -2.57
N ASP A 27 6.85 2.93 -1.80
CA ASP A 27 7.05 1.81 -0.89
C ASP A 27 6.41 2.14 0.46
N VAL A 28 5.68 1.16 0.98
CA VAL A 28 4.91 1.27 2.23
C VAL A 28 5.15 0.03 3.06
N SER A 29 5.07 0.17 4.39
CA SER A 29 5.15 -0.96 5.29
C SER A 29 3.78 -1.62 5.45
N LEU A 30 3.77 -2.95 5.38
CA LEU A 30 2.63 -3.81 5.67
C LEU A 30 2.56 -4.23 7.15
N LEU A 31 3.42 -3.68 8.03
CA LEU A 31 3.51 -4.08 9.43
C LEU A 31 2.17 -4.01 10.19
N LEU A 32 1.27 -3.12 9.78
CA LEU A 32 -0.04 -2.90 10.40
C LEU A 32 -1.19 -3.59 9.64
N MET A 33 -0.89 -4.28 8.55
CA MET A 33 -1.87 -4.97 7.72
C MET A 33 -2.16 -6.38 8.23
N PRO A 34 -3.36 -6.92 7.97
CA PRO A 34 -3.64 -8.34 8.16
C PRO A 34 -2.81 -9.19 7.19
N GLU A 35 -2.55 -10.42 7.61
CA GLU A 35 -1.68 -11.40 6.93
C GLU A 35 -2.14 -11.81 5.51
N ASP A 36 -3.40 -11.53 5.17
CA ASP A 36 -4.01 -11.91 3.88
C ASP A 36 -3.79 -10.90 2.74
N THR A 37 -2.98 -9.87 2.96
CA THR A 37 -2.73 -8.80 1.98
C THR A 37 -1.98 -9.32 0.76
N LYS A 38 -2.51 -9.08 -0.44
CA LYS A 38 -1.97 -9.63 -1.69
C LYS A 38 -1.82 -8.60 -2.79
N ILE A 39 -1.01 -8.96 -3.79
CA ILE A 39 -0.86 -8.17 -5.02
C ILE A 39 -2.23 -8.04 -5.69
N GLY A 40 -2.59 -6.81 -6.06
CA GLY A 40 -3.87 -6.47 -6.64
C GLY A 40 -4.85 -5.81 -5.69
N ASP A 41 -4.65 -5.94 -4.37
CA ASP A 41 -5.48 -5.27 -3.38
C ASP A 41 -5.26 -3.75 -3.39
N PHE A 42 -6.26 -3.01 -2.93
CA PHE A 42 -6.21 -1.56 -2.78
C PHE A 42 -6.15 -1.20 -1.30
N VAL A 43 -5.19 -0.36 -0.95
CA VAL A 43 -4.92 0.06 0.43
C VAL A 43 -4.93 1.58 0.55
N LEU A 44 -5.23 2.07 1.76
CA LEU A 44 -5.13 3.48 2.09
C LEU A 44 -3.82 3.72 2.82
N VAL A 45 -2.97 4.57 2.24
CA VAL A 45 -1.65 4.84 2.82
C VAL A 45 -1.74 6.02 3.77
N HIS A 46 -1.25 5.83 5.01
CA HIS A 46 -1.08 6.89 5.98
C HIS A 46 0.33 6.85 6.58
N ALA A 47 1.06 7.97 6.50
CA ALA A 47 2.41 8.12 7.06
C ALA A 47 3.41 7.01 6.64
N GLY A 48 3.26 6.43 5.45
CA GLY A 48 4.13 5.36 4.94
C GLY A 48 3.70 3.93 5.33
N PHE A 49 2.58 3.78 6.02
CA PHE A 49 1.96 2.49 6.33
C PHE A 49 0.72 2.29 5.46
N ALA A 50 0.52 1.07 5.00
CA ALA A 50 -0.72 0.61 4.37
C ALA A 50 -1.67 0.02 5.43
#